data_AF-A0A1J3K0S0-F1
#
_entry.id   AF-A0A1J3K0S0-F1
#
_cell.length_a   1.000
_cell.length_b   1.000
_cell.length_c   1.000
_cell.angle_alpha   90.00
_cell.angle_beta   90.00
_cell.angle_gamma   90.00
#
_symmetry.space_group_name_H-M   'P 1'
#
loop_
_entity.id
_entity.type
_entity.pdbx_description
1 polymer ?
#
loop_
_entity_poly.entity_id
_entity_poly.type
_entity_poly.pdbx_seq_one_letter_code
_entity_poly.pdbx_strand_id
1 'polypeptide(L)'
;GTVVIQRLAARRTVVTVNPSNVEYILKTNFDNYPKGKPFTETLGDFLGDGNLWLKQRRLATHDFTPKSLREYVDVLRNEVDTELLSFLDAAAEDSEPFDLQELLRRFSFNIVCIVFLGIDRYRLNPSSPVSEFDRAFQ
;
A
#
# COMPACT_ATOMS: atom_id res chain seq x y z
N GLY A 1 -4.71 17.31 19.74
CA GLY A 1 -4.49 18.75 19.48
C GLY A 1 -4.61 19.08 18.01
N THR A 2 -4.72 20.36 17.69
CA THR A 2 -4.72 20.89 16.32
C THR A 2 -3.74 22.05 16.24
N VAL A 3 -2.87 22.05 15.24
CA VAL A 3 -1.84 23.05 15.02
C VAL A 3 -2.09 23.73 13.68
N VAL A 4 -2.01 25.06 13.65
CA VAL A 4 -2.12 25.85 12.43
C VAL A 4 -0.75 26.43 12.12
N ILE A 5 -0.22 26.09 10.95
CA ILE A 5 1.05 26.59 10.45
C ILE A 5 0.75 27.66 9.39
N GLN A 6 1.20 28.87 9.64
CA GLN A 6 1.08 30.00 8.73
C GLN A 6 2.46 30.60 8.50
N ARG A 7 2.93 30.57 7.25
CA ARG A 7 4.21 31.14 6.83
C ARG A 7 3.96 32.21 5.78
N LEU A 8 4.77 33.26 5.77
CA LEU A 8 4.76 34.27 4.71
C LEU A 8 5.00 33.59 3.36
N ALA A 9 4.17 33.90 2.36
CA ALA A 9 4.16 33.32 1.01
C ALA A 9 3.80 31.81 0.88
N ALA A 10 3.51 31.09 1.96
CA ALA A 10 3.06 29.69 1.89
C ALA A 10 1.56 29.55 2.13
N ARG A 11 0.97 28.45 1.65
CA ARG A 11 -0.41 28.08 1.98
C ARG A 11 -0.53 27.78 3.48
N ARG A 12 -1.63 28.22 4.08
CA ARG A 12 -1.98 27.87 5.46
C ARG A 12 -2.17 26.34 5.53
N THR A 13 -1.49 25.70 6.49
CA THR A 13 -1.62 24.26 6.73
C THR A 13 -2.19 24.01 8.11
N VAL A 14 -3.18 23.12 8.19
CA VAL A 14 -3.79 22.69 9.46
C VAL A 14 -3.42 21.23 9.68
N VAL A 15 -2.80 20.94 10.81
CA VAL A 15 -2.44 19.57 11.22
C VAL A 15 -3.30 19.23 12.44
N THR A 16 -4.08 18.16 12.36
CA THR A 16 -5.01 17.78 13.42
C THR A 16 -4.90 16.31 13.76
N VAL A 17 -4.84 16.00 15.06
CA VAL A 17 -5.07 14.66 15.61
C VAL A 17 -6.33 14.63 16.47
N ASN A 18 -7.13 15.70 16.46
CA ASN A 18 -8.43 15.73 17.15
C ASN A 18 -9.41 14.78 16.41
N PRO A 19 -9.95 13.74 17.07
CA PRO A 19 -10.85 12.77 16.44
C PRO A 19 -12.06 13.40 15.77
N SER A 20 -12.66 14.44 16.37
CA SER A 20 -13.83 15.12 15.79
C SER A 20 -13.49 15.82 14.48
N ASN A 21 -12.31 16.43 14.38
CA ASN A 21 -11.84 17.03 13.14
C ASN A 21 -11.52 15.96 12.09
N VAL A 22 -10.93 14.84 12.50
CA VAL A 22 -10.60 13.70 11.61
C VAL A 22 -11.88 13.10 11.04
N GLU A 23 -12.91 12.85 11.86
CA GLU A 23 -14.21 12.37 11.39
C GLU A 23 -14.87 13.39 10.46
N TYR A 24 -14.84 14.68 10.83
CA TYR A 24 -15.44 15.71 9.99
C TYR A 24 -14.82 15.75 8.60
N ILE A 25 -13.48 15.68 8.52
CA ILE A 25 -12.73 15.71 7.26
C ILE A 25 -12.94 14.42 6.45
N LEU A 26 -12.83 13.25 7.08
CA LEU A 26 -12.78 11.97 6.35
C LEU A 26 -14.16 11.33 6.13
N LYS A 27 -15.22 11.82 6.77
CA LYS A 27 -16.55 11.22 6.72
C LYS A 27 -17.67 12.25 6.57
N THR A 28 -17.78 13.23 7.48
CA THR A 28 -18.95 14.12 7.53
C THR A 28 -19.00 15.13 6.38
N ASN A 29 -17.84 15.66 5.97
CA ASN A 29 -17.73 16.70 4.93
C ASN A 29 -16.63 16.37 3.91
N PHE A 30 -16.50 15.08 3.57
CA PHE A 30 -15.42 14.54 2.72
C PHE A 30 -15.26 15.26 1.38
N ASP A 31 -16.37 15.58 0.70
CA ASP A 31 -16.34 16.23 -0.61
C ASP A 31 -15.69 17.63 -0.60
N ASN A 32 -15.61 18.27 0.57
CA ASN A 32 -14.97 19.58 0.75
C ASN A 32 -13.47 19.48 1.08
N TYR A 33 -12.91 18.27 1.17
CA TYR A 33 -11.50 18.00 1.42
C TYR A 33 -10.91 17.12 0.31
N PRO A 34 -10.81 17.63 -0.94
CA PRO A 34 -10.21 16.90 -2.04
C PRO A 34 -8.74 16.59 -1.75
N LYS A 35 -8.22 15.55 -2.41
CA LYS A 35 -6.81 15.20 -2.29
C LYS A 35 -5.94 16.36 -2.79
N GLY A 36 -4.86 16.65 -2.08
CA GLY A 36 -3.92 17.71 -2.49
C GLY A 36 -3.20 17.35 -3.79
N LYS A 37 -2.72 18.37 -4.51
CA LYS A 37 -1.97 18.23 -5.78
C LYS A 37 -0.89 17.12 -5.78
N PRO A 38 -0.06 16.96 -4.73
CA PRO A 38 0.94 15.88 -4.72
C PRO A 38 0.32 14.48 -4.88
N PHE A 39 -0.86 14.25 -4.29
CA PHE A 39 -1.55 12.97 -4.41
C PHE A 39 -2.24 12.81 -5.78
N THR A 40 -2.80 13.88 -6.33
CA THR A 40 -3.49 13.81 -7.63
C THR A 40 -2.52 13.78 -8.81
N GLU A 41 -1.32 14.33 -8.69
CA GLU A 41 -0.32 14.31 -9.77
C GLU A 41 0.36 12.94 -9.90
N THR A 42 0.63 12.26 -8.79
CA THR A 42 1.27 10.92 -8.81
C THR A 42 0.24 9.79 -8.94
N LEU A 43 -0.90 9.91 -8.27
CA LEU A 43 -1.88 8.82 -8.13
C LEU A 43 -3.27 9.20 -8.62
N GLY A 44 -3.46 10.36 -9.24
CA GLY A 44 -4.79 10.83 -9.66
C GLY A 44 -5.47 9.91 -10.68
N ASP A 45 -4.71 9.41 -11.66
CA ASP A 45 -5.25 8.49 -12.67
C ASP A 45 -5.56 7.10 -12.09
N PHE A 46 -4.80 6.68 -11.07
CA PHE A 46 -4.94 5.36 -10.44
C PHE A 46 -6.01 5.34 -9.33
N LEU A 47 -6.00 6.33 -8.44
CA LEU A 47 -6.87 6.39 -7.26
C LEU A 47 -8.07 7.32 -7.44
N GLY A 48 -8.08 8.19 -8.45
CA GLY A 48 -9.12 9.21 -8.64
C GLY A 48 -9.21 10.22 -7.49
N ASP A 49 -10.06 11.22 -7.69
CA ASP A 49 -10.52 12.13 -6.63
C ASP A 49 -12.05 12.31 -6.69
N GLY A 50 -12.65 12.66 -5.56
CA GLY A 50 -14.10 12.87 -5.42
C GLY A 50 -14.95 11.74 -6.00
N ASN A 51 -15.81 12.05 -6.96
CA ASN A 51 -16.75 11.10 -7.57
C ASN A 51 -16.05 10.00 -8.39
N LEU A 52 -14.87 10.27 -8.97
CA LEU A 52 -14.11 9.23 -9.68
C LEU A 52 -13.58 8.18 -8.70
N TRP A 53 -12.99 8.63 -7.58
CA TRP A 53 -12.56 7.73 -6.50
C TRP A 53 -13.74 6.92 -5.96
N LEU A 54 -14.91 7.54 -5.76
CA LEU A 54 -16.09 6.82 -5.28
C LEU A 54 -16.54 5.72 -6.25
N LYS A 55 -16.51 6.00 -7.56
CA LYS A 55 -16.83 5.00 -8.60
C LYS A 55 -15.80 3.87 -8.63
N GLN A 56 -14.51 4.19 -8.67
CA GLN A 56 -13.43 3.20 -8.64
C GLN A 56 -13.50 2.34 -7.38
N ARG A 57 -13.70 2.95 -6.21
CA ARG A 57 -13.83 2.23 -4.94
C ARG A 57 -15.05 1.30 -4.91
N ARG A 58 -16.19 1.74 -5.47
CA ARG A 58 -17.38 0.88 -5.58
C ARG A 58 -17.12 -0.35 -6.45
N LEU A 59 -16.39 -0.18 -7.56
CA LEU A 59 -16.00 -1.31 -8.41
C LEU A 59 -15.04 -2.23 -7.65
N ALA A 60 -13.93 -1.70 -7.14
CA ALA A 60 -12.90 -2.48 -6.45
C ALA A 60 -13.43 -3.21 -5.21
N THR A 61 -14.42 -2.68 -4.48
CA THR A 61 -15.01 -3.36 -3.32
C THR A 61 -15.59 -4.74 -3.68
N HIS A 62 -16.00 -4.97 -4.94
CA HIS A 62 -16.49 -6.27 -5.38
C HIS A 62 -15.39 -7.32 -5.46
N ASP A 63 -14.12 -6.93 -5.53
CA ASP A 63 -12.98 -7.84 -5.48
C ASP A 63 -12.63 -8.21 -4.03
N PHE A 64 -13.17 -7.51 -3.03
CA PHE A 64 -12.94 -7.76 -1.59
C PHE A 64 -14.16 -8.39 -0.89
N THR A 65 -14.69 -9.48 -1.44
CA THR A 65 -15.73 -10.28 -0.79
C THR A 65 -15.15 -11.22 0.27
N PRO A 66 -15.96 -11.75 1.21
CA PRO A 66 -15.49 -12.81 2.11
C PRO A 66 -14.96 -14.06 1.39
N LYS A 67 -15.42 -14.33 0.16
CA LYS A 67 -14.92 -15.45 -0.64
C LYS A 67 -13.52 -15.16 -1.18
N SER A 68 -13.35 -14.02 -1.87
CA SER A 68 -12.05 -13.65 -2.42
C SER A 68 -11.00 -13.42 -1.32
N LEU A 69 -11.39 -12.87 -0.17
CA LEU A 69 -10.49 -12.77 0.99
C LEU A 69 -9.96 -14.14 1.47
N ARG A 70 -10.78 -15.20 1.42
CA ARG A 70 -10.30 -16.55 1.76
C ARG A 70 -9.29 -17.06 0.73
N GLU A 71 -9.58 -16.86 -0.56
CA GLU A 71 -8.65 -17.22 -1.64
C GLU A 71 -7.32 -16.46 -1.51
N TYR A 72 -7.35 -15.18 -1.13
CA TYR A 72 -6.15 -14.38 -0.89
C TYR A 72 -5.35 -14.85 0.32
N VAL A 73 -6.03 -15.31 1.38
CA VAL A 73 -5.36 -15.92 2.54
C VAL A 73 -4.67 -17.23 2.16
N ASP A 74 -5.25 -18.03 1.27
CA ASP A 74 -4.62 -19.26 0.80
C ASP A 74 -3.37 -18.98 -0.05
N VAL A 75 -3.42 -17.96 -0.92
CA VAL A 75 -2.23 -17.46 -1.64
C VAL A 75 -1.16 -16.97 -0.66
N LEU A 76 -1.56 -16.17 0.34
CA LEU A 76 -0.66 -15.68 1.38
C LEU A 76 0.03 -16.82 2.13
N ARG A 77 -0.73 -17.84 2.56
CA ARG A 77 -0.17 -19.01 3.24
C ARG A 77 0.83 -19.74 2.38
N ASN A 78 0.47 -20.00 1.12
CA ASN A 78 1.37 -20.65 0.18
C ASN A 78 2.70 -19.88 0.04
N GLU A 79 2.63 -18.56 -0.18
CA GLU A 79 3.84 -17.74 -0.31
C GLU A 79 4.67 -17.65 0.97
N VAL A 80 4.02 -17.66 2.15
CA VAL A 80 4.74 -17.77 3.43
C VAL A 80 5.51 -19.08 3.48
N ASP A 81 4.82 -20.20 3.21
CA ASP A 81 5.40 -21.53 3.36
C ASP A 81 6.50 -21.80 2.32
N THR A 82 6.32 -21.36 1.07
CA THR A 82 7.25 -21.69 -0.02
C THR A 82 8.41 -20.72 -0.15
N GLU A 83 8.22 -19.42 0.11
CA GLU A 83 9.24 -18.41 -0.14
C GLU A 83 9.78 -17.79 1.16
N LEU A 84 8.91 -17.27 2.03
CA LEU A 84 9.34 -16.56 3.23
C LEU A 84 10.04 -17.47 4.25
N LEU A 85 9.40 -18.59 4.62
CA LEU A 85 9.97 -19.54 5.58
C LEU A 85 11.23 -20.18 5.00
N SER A 86 11.20 -20.63 3.74
CA SER A 86 12.38 -21.16 3.05
C SER A 86 13.57 -20.20 3.08
N PHE A 87 13.35 -18.90 2.86
CA PHE A 87 14.41 -17.89 2.95
C PHE A 87 14.93 -17.73 4.38
N LEU A 88 14.02 -17.65 5.37
CA LEU A 88 14.38 -17.46 6.77
C LEU A 88 15.15 -18.66 7.34
N ASP A 89 14.77 -19.88 6.97
CA ASP A 89 15.47 -21.11 7.36
C ASP A 89 16.90 -21.12 6.81
N ALA A 90 17.08 -20.80 5.52
CA ALA A 90 18.41 -20.70 4.90
C ALA A 90 19.27 -19.60 5.57
N ALA A 91 18.70 -18.42 5.79
CA ALA A 91 19.41 -17.33 6.45
C ALA A 91 19.79 -17.66 7.90
N ALA A 92 18.97 -18.44 8.61
CA ALA A 92 19.26 -18.92 9.96
C ALA A 92 20.41 -19.92 9.98
N GLU A 93 20.49 -20.83 9.00
CA GLU A 93 21.61 -21.77 8.84
C GLU A 93 22.92 -21.05 8.54
N ASP A 94 22.90 -20.08 7.64
CA ASP A 94 24.09 -19.34 7.20
C ASP A 94 24.54 -18.26 8.21
N SER A 95 23.70 -17.96 9.23
CA SER A 95 23.91 -16.86 10.18
C SER A 95 24.17 -15.51 9.48
N GLU A 96 23.60 -15.32 8.29
CA GLU A 96 23.82 -14.14 7.46
C GLU A 96 22.83 -13.03 7.86
N PRO A 97 23.31 -11.80 8.14
CA PRO A 97 22.41 -10.68 8.37
C PRO A 97 21.73 -10.27 7.06
N PHE A 98 20.42 -10.03 7.11
CA PHE A 98 19.64 -9.55 5.97
C PHE A 98 18.76 -8.36 6.38
N ASP A 99 18.33 -7.59 5.38
CA ASP A 99 17.40 -6.48 5.57
C ASP A 99 15.95 -6.99 5.60
N LEU A 100 15.34 -6.99 6.79
CA LEU A 100 13.95 -7.40 6.99
C LEU A 100 12.95 -6.46 6.30
N GLN A 101 13.26 -5.16 6.21
CA GLN A 101 12.39 -4.20 5.52
C GLN A 101 12.33 -4.53 4.03
N GLU A 102 13.49 -4.80 3.41
CA GLU A 102 13.53 -5.16 1.99
C GLU A 102 12.87 -6.52 1.72
N LEU A 103 13.07 -7.50 2.61
CA LEU A 103 12.40 -8.80 2.53
C LEU A 103 10.87 -8.66 2.57
N LEU A 104 10.34 -7.97 3.58
CA LEU A 104 8.89 -7.79 3.73
C LEU A 104 8.29 -6.92 2.63
N ARG A 105 9.05 -5.96 2.10
CA ARG A 105 8.65 -5.14 0.95
C ARG A 105 8.47 -6.01 -0.29
N ARG A 106 9.46 -6.85 -0.63
CA ARG A 106 9.37 -7.79 -1.76
C ARG A 106 8.26 -8.81 -1.57
N PHE A 107 8.13 -9.35 -0.35
CA PHE A 107 7.04 -10.28 -0.01
C PHE A 107 5.68 -9.64 -0.26
N SER A 108 5.43 -8.46 0.30
CA SER A 108 4.16 -7.75 0.15
C SER A 108 3.87 -7.42 -1.32
N PHE A 109 4.89 -7.02 -2.08
CA PHE A 109 4.77 -6.75 -3.50
C PHE A 109 4.40 -7.99 -4.31
N ASN A 110 5.04 -9.14 -4.05
CA ASN A 110 4.69 -10.41 -4.67
C ASN A 110 3.22 -10.78 -4.40
N ILE A 111 2.76 -10.67 -3.15
CA ILE A 111 1.36 -10.94 -2.80
C ILE A 111 0.42 -10.06 -3.63
N VAL A 112 0.69 -8.75 -3.71
CA VAL A 112 -0.14 -7.84 -4.51
C VAL A 112 -0.13 -8.22 -5.99
N CYS A 113 1.04 -8.59 -6.54
CA CYS A 113 1.17 -9.01 -7.94
C CYS A 113 0.37 -10.28 -8.25
N ILE A 114 0.47 -11.29 -7.39
CA ILE A 114 -0.24 -12.56 -7.57
C ILE A 114 -1.74 -12.33 -7.46
N VAL A 115 -2.16 -11.63 -6.40
CA VAL A 115 -3.59 -11.46 -6.06
C VAL A 115 -4.32 -10.53 -7.02
N PHE A 116 -3.74 -9.37 -7.35
CA PHE A 116 -4.45 -8.33 -8.09
C PHE A 116 -4.04 -8.20 -9.55
N LEU A 117 -2.85 -8.66 -9.91
CA LEU A 117 -2.32 -8.53 -11.28
C LEU A 117 -2.23 -9.87 -12.02
N GLY A 118 -2.37 -11.00 -11.31
CA GLY A 118 -2.20 -12.33 -11.89
C GLY A 118 -0.81 -12.57 -12.45
N ILE A 119 0.19 -11.83 -11.95
CA ILE A 119 1.58 -11.93 -12.39
C ILE A 119 2.29 -12.99 -11.54
N ASP A 120 3.13 -13.80 -12.20
CA ASP A 120 3.97 -14.78 -11.51
C ASP A 120 4.98 -14.12 -10.55
N ARG A 121 5.29 -14.82 -9.47
CA ARG A 121 6.15 -14.32 -8.38
C ARG A 121 7.56 -13.89 -8.84
N TYR A 122 8.10 -12.85 -8.21
CA TYR A 122 9.51 -12.48 -8.31
C TYR A 122 10.35 -13.11 -7.19
N ARG A 123 11.68 -13.10 -7.31
CA ARG A 123 12.57 -13.65 -6.28
C ARG A 123 12.53 -12.84 -4.98
N LEU A 124 12.33 -13.54 -3.87
CA LEU A 124 12.21 -12.91 -2.55
C LEU A 124 13.56 -12.49 -1.93
N ASN A 125 14.68 -13.07 -2.37
CA ASN A 125 16.02 -12.82 -1.82
C ASN A 125 16.39 -11.31 -1.90
N PRO A 126 16.61 -10.61 -0.77
CA PRO A 126 16.97 -9.19 -0.72
C PRO A 126 18.24 -8.82 -1.47
N SER A 127 19.21 -9.74 -1.57
CA SER A 127 20.47 -9.54 -2.28
C SER A 127 20.32 -9.67 -3.80
N SER A 128 19.17 -10.15 -4.30
CA SER A 128 18.89 -10.20 -5.74
C SER A 128 18.54 -8.80 -6.29
N PRO A 129 18.81 -8.51 -7.58
CA PRO A 129 18.37 -7.27 -8.20
C PRO A 129 16.85 -7.08 -8.10
N VAL A 130 16.42 -5.86 -7.79
CA VAL A 130 15.00 -5.47 -7.80
C VAL A 130 14.47 -5.55 -9.24
N SER A 131 13.29 -6.15 -9.43
CA SER A 131 12.70 -6.24 -10.78
C SER A 131 12.35 -4.85 -11.32
N GLU A 132 12.39 -4.67 -12.65
CA GLU A 132 11.99 -3.39 -13.26
C GLU A 132 10.55 -3.02 -12.93
N PHE A 133 9.69 -4.04 -12.77
CA PHE A 133 8.32 -3.86 -12.35
C PHE A 133 8.25 -3.29 -10.93
N ASP A 134 8.96 -3.87 -9.96
CA ASP A 134 9.00 -3.36 -8.58
C ASP A 134 9.57 -1.93 -8.51
N ARG A 135 10.59 -1.61 -9.33
CA ARG A 135 11.12 -0.23 -9.44
C ARG A 135 10.11 0.78 -9.98
N ALA A 136 9.17 0.38 -10.82
CA ALA A 136 8.15 1.28 -11.38
C ALA A 136 7.08 1.68 -10.34
N PHE A 137 6.97 0.95 -9.23
CA PHE A 137 6.06 1.23 -8.13
C PHE A 137 6.76 1.88 -6.91
N GLN A 138 8.02 2.30 -7.07
CA GLN A 138 8.77 3.12 -6.10
C GLN A 138 8.64 4.62 -6.42
#